data_AF-A0A7M3ZX17-F1
#
_entry.id   AF-A0A7M3ZX17-F1
#
_cell.length_a   1.000
_cell.length_b   1.000
_cell.length_c   1.000
_cell.angle_alpha   90.00
_cell.angle_beta   90.00
_cell.angle_gamma   90.00
#
_symmetry.space_group_name_H-M   'P 1'
#
loop_
_entity.id
_entity.type
_entity.pdbx_description
1 polymer ?
#
loop_
_entity_poly.entity_id
_entity_poly.type
_entity_poly.pdbx_seq_one_letter_code
_entity_poly.pdbx_strand_id
1 'polypeptide(L)'
;MQPGEVWGNRWSNAVLPMARRYMEVATQKQSLVCLAADRNTMSGLMELVNEVGPYIAALKTHVDLVDDWSPEAWEGFCEAAKQHNLLIFEDRKFADIGKITKNQMSGIYDIRSWSDIVTAHLISGPDIVDGLQSAW
;
A
#
# COMPACT_ATOMS: atom_id res chain seq x y z
N MET A 1 22.08 10.93 4.49
CA MET A 1 21.97 11.37 3.08
C MET A 1 20.55 11.87 2.87
N GLN A 2 20.37 13.07 2.32
CA GLN A 2 19.02 13.61 2.10
C GLN A 2 18.37 12.90 0.88
N PRO A 3 17.05 12.61 0.89
CA PRO A 3 16.39 11.94 -0.24
C PRO A 3 16.65 12.63 -1.59
N GLY A 4 16.66 13.97 -1.63
CA GLY A 4 16.95 14.72 -2.84
C GLY A 4 18.34 14.46 -3.43
N GLU A 5 19.34 14.18 -2.60
CA GLU A 5 20.70 13.85 -3.05
C GLU A 5 20.74 12.42 -3.64
N VAL A 6 20.00 11.48 -3.04
CA VAL A 6 19.94 10.08 -3.49
C VAL A 6 19.19 9.95 -4.81
N TRP A 7 18.03 10.61 -4.90
CA TRP A 7 17.07 10.40 -5.97
C TRP A 7 17.15 11.45 -7.09
N GLY A 8 17.84 12.57 -6.85
CA GLY A 8 18.13 13.62 -7.84
C GLY A 8 16.88 14.08 -8.60
N ASN A 9 16.92 13.95 -9.93
CA ASN A 9 15.81 14.36 -10.79
C ASN A 9 14.48 13.66 -10.44
N ARG A 10 14.50 12.42 -9.92
CA ARG A 10 13.26 11.73 -9.53
C ARG A 10 12.60 12.42 -8.34
N TRP A 11 13.40 12.89 -7.37
CA TRP A 11 12.91 13.68 -6.24
C TRP A 11 12.33 15.02 -6.69
N SER A 12 13.09 15.79 -7.47
CA SER A 12 12.69 17.13 -7.90
C SER A 12 11.44 17.14 -8.78
N ASN A 13 11.25 16.11 -9.61
CA ASN A 13 10.09 16.00 -10.50
C ASN A 13 8.91 15.22 -9.90
N ALA A 14 9.04 14.64 -8.70
CA ALA A 14 7.94 13.91 -8.08
C ALA A 14 6.84 14.89 -7.61
N VAL A 15 5.70 14.81 -8.29
CA VAL A 15 4.47 15.58 -7.98
C VAL A 15 3.53 14.84 -7.03
N LEU A 16 3.66 13.51 -6.94
CA LEU A 16 2.82 12.69 -6.06
C LEU A 16 3.42 12.63 -4.64
N PRO A 17 2.67 13.02 -3.59
CA PRO A 17 3.14 12.92 -2.20
C PRO A 17 3.56 11.50 -1.81
N MET A 18 2.78 10.49 -2.21
CA MET A 18 3.10 9.08 -1.99
C MET A 18 4.44 8.68 -2.60
N ALA A 19 4.78 9.17 -3.81
CA ALA A 19 6.06 8.85 -4.44
C ALA A 19 7.24 9.46 -3.66
N ARG A 20 7.08 10.69 -3.13
CA ARG A 20 8.08 11.29 -2.24
C ARG A 20 8.22 10.51 -0.95
N ARG A 21 7.09 10.10 -0.36
CA ARG A 21 7.06 9.29 0.86
C ARG A 21 7.83 7.97 0.69
N TYR A 22 7.62 7.25 -0.41
CA TYR A 22 8.41 6.04 -0.70
C TYR A 22 9.90 6.35 -0.81
N MET A 23 10.27 7.41 -1.54
CA MET A 23 11.68 7.81 -1.69
C MET A 23 12.33 8.16 -0.34
N GLU A 24 11.61 8.85 0.55
CA GLU A 24 12.06 9.15 1.92
C GLU A 24 12.30 7.88 2.72
N VAL A 25 11.32 6.98 2.76
CA VAL A 25 11.42 5.70 3.49
C VAL A 25 12.59 4.88 2.96
N ALA A 26 12.70 4.76 1.64
CA ALA A 26 13.76 4.02 0.99
C ALA A 26 15.15 4.59 1.28
N THR A 27 15.30 5.92 1.28
CA THR A 27 16.55 6.58 1.67
C THR A 27 16.86 6.37 3.15
N GLN A 28 15.87 6.51 4.05
CA GLN A 28 16.07 6.32 5.48
C GLN A 28 16.50 4.90 5.83
N LYS A 29 15.88 3.91 5.18
CA LYS A 29 16.07 2.49 5.47
C LYS A 29 17.12 1.82 4.59
N GLN A 30 17.68 2.57 3.63
CA GLN A 30 18.61 2.05 2.62
C GLN A 30 18.06 0.80 1.91
N SER A 31 16.76 0.82 1.58
CA SER A 31 16.06 -0.32 1.01
C SER A 31 15.07 0.12 -0.06
N LEU A 32 15.08 -0.60 -1.18
CA LEU A 32 14.08 -0.47 -2.26
C LEU A 32 13.08 -1.62 -2.25
N VAL A 33 13.13 -2.49 -1.24
CA VAL A 33 12.33 -3.70 -1.20
C VAL A 33 10.87 -3.35 -0.93
N CYS A 34 10.00 -3.80 -1.84
CA CYS A 34 8.57 -3.95 -1.60
C CYS A 34 8.31 -5.44 -1.41
N LEU A 35 7.89 -5.86 -0.21
CA LEU A 35 7.67 -7.27 0.10
C LEU A 35 6.22 -7.67 -0.18
N ALA A 36 6.01 -8.81 -0.84
CA ALA A 36 4.70 -9.45 -0.94
C ALA A 36 4.40 -10.25 0.34
N ALA A 37 3.46 -9.77 1.15
CA ALA A 37 3.05 -10.38 2.41
C ALA A 37 1.88 -11.35 2.21
N ASP A 38 2.08 -12.38 1.39
CA ASP A 38 1.02 -13.33 1.04
C ASP A 38 0.89 -14.41 2.13
N ARG A 39 0.37 -14.03 3.29
CA ARG A 39 0.02 -14.91 4.42
C ARG A 39 -1.50 -14.90 4.61
N ASN A 40 -2.06 -16.06 4.91
CA ASN A 40 -3.51 -16.23 5.05
C ASN A 40 -4.03 -15.97 6.47
N THR A 41 -3.16 -15.74 7.45
CA THR A 41 -3.57 -15.49 8.84
C THR A 41 -3.04 -14.17 9.36
N MET A 42 -3.82 -13.52 10.23
CA MET A 42 -3.42 -12.29 10.91
C MET A 42 -2.14 -12.49 11.73
N SER A 43 -1.98 -13.65 12.38
CA SER A 43 -0.75 -13.99 13.11
C SER A 43 0.47 -14.05 12.19
N GLY A 44 0.37 -14.71 11.04
CA GLY A 44 1.46 -14.84 10.09
C GLY A 44 1.85 -13.50 9.45
N LEU A 45 0.88 -12.62 9.22
CA LEU A 45 1.12 -11.25 8.77
C LEU A 45 1.86 -10.42 9.83
N MET A 46 1.42 -10.51 11.08
CA MET A 46 2.04 -9.79 12.20
C MET A 46 3.47 -10.27 12.48
N GLU A 47 3.71 -11.58 12.46
CA GLU A 47 5.06 -12.14 12.58
C GLU A 47 5.97 -11.62 11.45
N LEU A 48 5.49 -11.68 10.21
CA LEU A 48 6.25 -11.22 9.05
C LEU A 48 6.61 -9.74 9.14
N VAL A 49 5.64 -8.86 9.44
CA VAL A 49 5.88 -7.41 9.46
C VAL A 49 6.84 -7.02 10.58
N ASN A 50 6.79 -7.68 11.74
CA ASN A 50 7.71 -7.42 12.84
C ASN A 50 9.13 -7.88 12.53
N GLU A 51 9.29 -9.00 11.82
CA GLU A 51 10.60 -9.55 11.44
C GLU A 51 11.28 -8.70 10.36
N VAL A 52 10.56 -8.41 9.27
CA VAL A 52 11.14 -7.81 8.07
C VAL A 52 10.94 -6.29 8.01
N GLY A 53 10.05 -5.76 8.84
CA GLY A 53 9.61 -4.38 8.87
C GLY A 53 10.78 -3.41 8.80
N PRO A 54 11.81 -3.49 9.64
CA PRO A 54 12.97 -2.58 9.60
C PRO A 54 13.75 -2.54 8.28
N TYR A 55 13.62 -3.54 7.40
CA TYR A 55 14.48 -3.74 6.24
C TYR A 55 13.79 -3.50 4.88
N ILE A 56 12.49 -3.23 4.86
CA ILE A 56 11.71 -3.02 3.62
C ILE A 56 11.13 -1.60 3.56
N ALA A 57 10.83 -1.09 2.37
CA ALA A 57 10.23 0.24 2.20
C ALA A 57 8.71 0.21 2.07
N ALA A 58 8.17 -0.87 1.52
CA ALA A 58 6.74 -1.05 1.32
C ALA A 58 6.32 -2.50 1.53
N LEU A 59 5.05 -2.68 1.89
CA LEU A 59 4.44 -3.97 2.13
C LEU A 59 3.24 -4.12 1.19
N LYS A 60 3.29 -5.11 0.31
CA LYS A 60 2.19 -5.47 -0.58
C LYS A 60 1.29 -6.49 0.11
N THR A 61 0.00 -6.24 0.16
CA THR A 61 -1.01 -7.09 0.79
C THR A 61 -2.00 -7.66 -0.23
N HIS A 62 -2.70 -8.69 0.20
CA HIS A 62 -3.95 -9.19 -0.36
C HIS A 62 -4.89 -9.44 0.82
N VAL A 63 -5.63 -8.41 1.23
CA VAL A 63 -6.53 -8.50 2.39
C VAL A 63 -7.61 -9.58 2.19
N ASP A 64 -7.96 -9.85 0.94
CA ASP A 64 -8.92 -10.86 0.51
C ASP A 64 -8.44 -12.31 0.63
N LEU A 65 -7.17 -12.54 0.96
CA LEU A 65 -6.60 -13.87 1.23
C LEU A 65 -6.56 -14.22 2.73
N VAL A 66 -6.95 -13.31 3.61
CA VAL A 66 -6.84 -13.49 5.07
C VAL A 66 -8.09 -14.15 5.64
N ASP A 67 -7.93 -15.39 6.09
CA ASP A 67 -9.04 -16.26 6.52
C ASP A 67 -9.67 -15.79 7.84
N ASP A 68 -8.86 -15.26 8.76
CA ASP A 68 -9.25 -14.79 10.09
C ASP A 68 -9.30 -13.25 10.18
N TRP A 69 -9.57 -12.59 9.06
CA TRP A 69 -9.67 -11.12 8.99
C TRP A 69 -10.76 -10.56 9.91
N SER A 70 -10.44 -9.48 10.61
CA SER A 70 -11.40 -8.57 11.24
C SER A 70 -10.93 -7.13 11.07
N PRO A 71 -11.85 -6.13 11.11
CA PRO A 71 -11.47 -4.72 11.06
C PRO A 71 -10.43 -4.34 12.12
N GLU A 72 -10.60 -4.81 13.36
CA GLU A 72 -9.74 -4.50 14.49
C GLU A 72 -8.35 -5.14 14.36
N ALA A 73 -8.30 -6.40 13.92
CA ALA A 73 -7.04 -7.09 13.70
C ALA A 73 -6.25 -6.44 12.54
N TRP A 74 -6.96 -6.06 11.47
CA TRP A 74 -6.36 -5.40 10.31
C TRP A 74 -5.85 -4.00 10.63
N GLU A 75 -6.59 -3.24 11.43
CA GLU A 75 -6.15 -1.94 11.94
C GLU A 75 -4.83 -2.07 12.71
N GLY A 76 -4.75 -3.04 13.64
CA GLY A 76 -3.51 -3.31 14.39
C GLY A 76 -2.34 -3.71 13.49
N PHE A 77 -2.58 -4.48 12.43
CA PHE A 77 -1.56 -4.79 11.42
C PHE A 77 -1.09 -3.55 10.65
N CYS A 78 -2.02 -2.70 10.23
CA CYS A 78 -1.70 -1.45 9.55
C CYS A 78 -0.91 -0.50 10.47
N GLU A 79 -1.24 -0.45 11.76
CA GLU A 79 -0.47 0.30 12.76
C GLU A 79 0.95 -0.23 12.91
N ALA A 80 1.15 -1.55 12.98
CA ALA A 80 2.47 -2.16 13.04
C ALA A 80 3.32 -1.82 11.80
N ALA A 81 2.73 -1.90 10.60
CA ALA A 81 3.40 -1.48 9.36
C ALA A 81 3.80 0.00 9.40
N LYS A 82 2.92 0.89 9.88
CA LYS A 82 3.20 2.32 10.05
C LYS A 82 4.31 2.57 11.08
N GLN A 83 4.35 1.82 12.18
CA GLN A 83 5.43 1.90 13.18
C GLN A 83 6.79 1.53 12.58
N HIS A 84 6.82 0.59 11.64
CA HIS A 84 8.01 0.26 10.84
C HIS A 84 8.27 1.23 9.67
N ASN A 85 7.54 2.34 9.60
CA ASN A 85 7.70 3.37 8.56
C ASN A 85 7.47 2.82 7.15
N LEU A 86 6.51 1.89 6.98
CA LEU A 86 6.19 1.27 5.70
C LEU A 86 5.06 1.99 4.98
N LEU A 87 5.11 1.97 3.65
CA LEU A 87 3.91 2.19 2.83
C LEU A 87 3.16 0.86 2.68
N ILE A 88 1.84 0.89 2.77
CA ILE A 88 0.97 -0.27 2.57
C ILE A 88 0.37 -0.20 1.16
N PHE A 89 0.59 -1.24 0.39
CA PHE A 89 0.16 -1.39 -0.99
C PHE A 89 -0.82 -2.56 -1.09
N GLU A 90 -2.11 -2.29 -1.28
CA GLU A 90 -3.09 -3.35 -1.51
C GLU A 90 -3.16 -3.74 -2.99
N ASP A 91 -2.73 -4.96 -3.32
CA ASP A 91 -2.65 -5.44 -4.70
C ASP A 91 -3.98 -6.01 -5.22
N ARG A 92 -5.05 -5.22 -5.04
CA ARG A 92 -6.42 -5.61 -5.34
C ARG A 92 -6.71 -5.81 -6.83
N LYS A 93 -5.89 -5.22 -7.71
CA LYS A 93 -6.04 -5.28 -9.18
C LYS A 93 -7.45 -4.94 -9.63
N PHE A 94 -7.95 -3.75 -9.26
CA PHE A 94 -9.27 -3.27 -9.66
C PHE A 94 -9.43 -3.33 -11.19
N ALA A 95 -10.58 -3.80 -11.67
CA ALA A 95 -10.81 -4.04 -13.10
C ALA A 95 -12.28 -3.82 -13.48
N ASP A 96 -12.90 -2.78 -12.93
CA ASP A 96 -14.31 -2.42 -13.16
C ASP A 96 -14.41 -0.92 -13.51
N ILE A 97 -15.59 -0.46 -13.93
CA ILE A 97 -15.84 0.95 -14.24
C ILE A 97 -15.69 1.83 -12.99
N GLY A 98 -15.38 3.12 -13.19
CA GLY A 98 -14.97 4.03 -12.11
C GLY A 98 -15.92 4.09 -10.92
N LYS A 99 -17.24 4.12 -11.17
CA LYS A 99 -18.26 4.12 -10.12
C LYS A 99 -18.22 2.86 -9.25
N ILE A 100 -18.04 1.70 -9.86
CA ILE A 100 -18.02 0.42 -9.14
C ILE A 100 -16.72 0.29 -8.35
N THR A 101 -15.59 0.60 -8.98
CA THR A 101 -14.28 0.63 -8.33
C THR A 101 -14.27 1.56 -7.11
N LYS A 102 -14.88 2.75 -7.19
CA LYS A 102 -15.06 3.65 -6.03
C LYS A 102 -15.79 2.98 -4.85
N ASN A 103 -16.84 2.23 -5.12
CA ASN A 103 -17.60 1.53 -4.07
C ASN A 103 -16.82 0.33 -3.52
N GLN A 104 -16.04 -0.37 -4.35
CA GLN A 104 -15.20 -1.49 -3.91
C GLN A 104 -14.09 -1.01 -2.95
N MET A 105 -13.55 0.19 -3.16
CA MET A 105 -12.60 0.83 -2.24
C MET A 105 -13.18 1.06 -0.83
N SER A 106 -14.50 1.23 -0.71
CA SER A 106 -15.22 1.41 0.57
C SER A 106 -16.03 0.17 0.99
N GLY A 107 -15.73 -0.99 0.42
CA GLY A 107 -16.43 -2.23 0.71
C GLY A 107 -16.11 -2.77 2.10
N ILE A 108 -16.31 -4.08 2.31
CA ILE A 108 -16.06 -4.75 3.60
C ILE A 108 -14.66 -4.46 4.17
N TYR A 109 -13.64 -4.40 3.31
CA TYR A 109 -12.26 -4.16 3.71
C TYR A 109 -11.89 -2.66 3.84
N ASP A 110 -12.77 -1.75 3.39
CA ASP A 110 -12.56 -0.30 3.34
C ASP A 110 -11.12 0.10 2.95
N ILE A 111 -10.61 -0.46 1.83
CA ILE A 111 -9.22 -0.34 1.36
C ILE A 111 -8.71 1.12 1.39
N ARG A 112 -9.57 2.09 1.10
CA ARG A 112 -9.24 3.52 1.11
C ARG A 112 -8.80 4.07 2.47
N SER A 113 -9.17 3.46 3.60
CA SER A 113 -8.88 4.01 4.93
C SER A 113 -7.48 3.66 5.44
N TRP A 114 -6.80 2.71 4.80
CA TRP A 114 -5.50 2.22 5.26
C TRP A 114 -4.43 2.05 4.19
N SER A 115 -4.79 1.87 2.91
CA SER A 115 -3.81 1.68 1.84
C SER A 115 -3.24 3.00 1.31
N ASP A 116 -1.93 3.05 1.13
CA ASP A 116 -1.23 4.16 0.46
C ASP A 116 -1.26 4.01 -1.08
N ILE A 117 -1.32 2.77 -1.55
CA ILE A 117 -1.22 2.40 -2.97
C ILE A 117 -2.21 1.26 -3.25
N VAL A 118 -2.84 1.29 -4.42
CA VAL A 118 -3.58 0.14 -4.98
C VAL A 118 -3.23 -0.06 -6.45
N THR A 119 -3.51 -1.26 -6.98
CA THR A 119 -3.35 -1.58 -8.41
C THR A 119 -4.68 -1.61 -9.15
N ALA A 120 -4.62 -1.29 -10.44
CA ALA A 120 -5.76 -1.36 -11.35
C ALA A 120 -5.34 -1.83 -12.74
N HIS A 121 -6.24 -2.56 -13.41
CA HIS A 121 -6.14 -2.90 -14.81
C HIS A 121 -6.81 -1.81 -15.66
N LEU A 122 -6.14 -1.37 -16.72
CA LEU A 122 -6.67 -0.36 -17.65
C LEU A 122 -7.70 -0.92 -18.64
N ILE A 123 -8.06 -2.21 -18.54
CA ILE A 123 -9.01 -2.86 -19.46
C ILE A 123 -10.39 -2.20 -19.47
N SER A 124 -10.81 -1.62 -18.35
CA SER A 124 -12.11 -0.95 -18.18
C SER A 124 -12.15 0.48 -18.75
N GLY A 125 -11.01 1.02 -19.19
CA GLY A 125 -10.88 2.40 -19.65
C GLY A 125 -10.30 3.33 -18.58
N PRO A 126 -10.13 4.63 -18.91
CA PRO A 126 -9.47 5.60 -18.02
C PRO A 126 -10.32 5.99 -16.80
N ASP A 127 -11.64 5.80 -16.86
CA ASP A 127 -12.57 6.17 -15.78
C ASP A 127 -12.30 5.40 -14.47
N ILE A 128 -11.65 4.23 -14.54
CA ILE A 128 -11.19 3.50 -13.35
C ILE A 128 -10.24 4.34 -12.50
N VAL A 129 -9.36 5.12 -13.14
CA VAL A 129 -8.39 5.98 -12.44
C VAL A 129 -9.13 7.10 -11.72
N ASP A 130 -10.10 7.74 -12.37
CA ASP A 130 -10.92 8.79 -11.77
C ASP A 130 -11.76 8.24 -10.61
N GLY A 131 -12.29 7.03 -10.76
CA GLY A 131 -13.04 6.32 -9.74
C GLY A 131 -12.22 6.04 -8.48
N LEU A 132 -10.99 5.53 -8.65
CA LEU A 132 -10.04 5.31 -7.55
C LEU A 132 -9.66 6.62 -6.88
N GLN A 133 -9.25 7.63 -7.66
CA GLN A 133 -8.86 8.94 -7.14
C GLN A 133 -9.98 9.61 -6.33
N SER A 134 -11.23 9.42 -6.74
CA SER A 134 -12.41 9.97 -6.03
C SER A 134 -12.83 9.15 -4.79
N ALA A 135 -12.13 8.05 -4.51
CA ALA A 135 -12.44 7.14 -3.40
C ALA A 135 -11.56 7.40 -2.16
N TRP A 136 -10.32 7.86 -2.36
CA TRP A 136 -9.44 8.40 -1.31
C TRP A 136 -9.93 9.78 -0.86
#